data_AF-A0A254PWI5-F1
#
_entry.id   AF-A0A254PWI5-F1
#
_cell.length_a   1.000
_cell.length_b   1.000
_cell.length_c   1.000
_cell.angle_alpha   90.00
_cell.angle_beta   90.00
_cell.angle_gamma   90.00
#
_symmetry.space_group_name_H-M   'P 1'
#
loop_
_entity.id
_entity.type
_entity.pdbx_description
1 polymer ?
#
loop_
_entity_poly.entity_id
_entity_poly.type
_entity_poly.pdbx_seq_one_letter_code
_entity_poly.pdbx_strand_id
1 'polypeptide(L)'
;MTKNSELIFAPELDQPVRYIERTRNYYLGLGYQTPYVWAHYSDVPFTPLSKALNQAVLALVTTAVPFDASKGPQGPRAPYNAAAKFYEPYSQSIDEELDLRIAHVGIDRRNANMEDSNCWFPLNAAKRAAESGRIQSLSKHVYGLPTNRSQRHTLEIDAPLILSKMRLDKVDVAVLIPNCPICHQSQSLLAGYLEEAGIPTVIMGAAKDIVEYCGVPRFLFSDLPLGNAAALPDHPQSQDANFELALRLLEGAPGPRTTMQSPLVWSLDPSWKLDYSNLDRLSPEEILHLREEAEKARITARDMRVKSVGA
;
A
#
# COMPACT_ATOMS: atom_id res chain seq x y z
N MET A 1 49.74 15.90 -10.12
CA MET A 1 48.56 15.40 -10.86
C MET A 1 47.41 15.29 -9.89
N THR A 2 46.56 16.30 -9.84
CA THR A 2 45.32 16.28 -9.08
C THR A 2 44.47 15.13 -9.58
N LYS A 3 44.18 14.17 -8.70
CA LYS A 3 43.14 13.16 -8.95
C LYS A 3 41.84 13.95 -9.19
N ASN A 4 41.39 14.01 -10.43
CA ASN A 4 39.99 14.33 -10.69
C ASN A 4 39.20 13.27 -9.93
N SER A 5 38.53 13.65 -8.85
CA SER A 5 37.51 12.81 -8.26
C SER A 5 36.42 12.70 -9.33
N GLU A 6 36.36 11.56 -10.02
CA GLU A 6 35.25 11.29 -10.92
C GLU A 6 33.95 11.49 -10.14
N LEU A 7 33.03 12.27 -10.71
CA LEU A 7 31.73 12.50 -10.10
C LEU A 7 31.02 11.15 -9.96
N ILE A 8 30.62 10.80 -8.74
CA ILE A 8 29.95 9.53 -8.45
C ILE A 8 28.43 9.76 -8.57
N PHE A 9 27.81 9.14 -9.57
CA PHE A 9 26.35 9.14 -9.77
C PHE A 9 25.75 7.79 -9.37
N ALA A 10 24.47 7.77 -8.99
CA ALA A 10 23.74 6.54 -8.73
C ALA A 10 23.58 5.71 -10.02
N PRO A 11 23.60 4.36 -9.94
CA PRO A 11 23.35 3.51 -11.10
C PRO A 11 21.90 3.63 -11.57
N GLU A 12 21.63 3.32 -12.85
CA GLU A 12 20.29 3.39 -13.44
C GLU A 12 19.24 2.56 -12.67
N LEU A 13 19.66 1.44 -12.08
CA LEU A 13 18.78 0.56 -11.31
C LEU A 13 18.33 1.16 -9.96
N ASP A 14 18.93 2.28 -9.53
CA ASP A 14 18.52 2.99 -8.32
C ASP A 14 17.28 3.88 -8.52
N GLN A 15 16.69 3.92 -9.72
CA GLN A 15 15.37 4.50 -9.90
C GLN A 15 14.28 3.68 -9.15
N PRO A 16 13.15 4.30 -8.76
CA PRO A 16 12.00 3.56 -8.23
C PRO A 16 11.54 2.45 -9.20
N VAL A 17 11.10 1.32 -8.66
CA VAL A 17 10.58 0.21 -9.48
C VAL A 17 9.35 0.69 -10.27
N ARG A 18 9.39 0.49 -11.59
CA ARG A 18 8.26 0.73 -12.50
C ARG A 18 7.23 -0.39 -12.38
N TYR A 19 6.48 -0.46 -11.29
CA TYR A 19 5.58 -1.57 -10.98
C TYR A 19 4.51 -1.83 -12.04
N ILE A 20 3.98 -0.79 -12.72
CA ILE A 20 3.00 -0.96 -13.81
C ILE A 20 3.61 -1.79 -14.94
N GLU A 21 4.81 -1.43 -15.39
CA GLU A 21 5.49 -2.15 -16.46
C GLU A 21 6.00 -3.51 -15.99
N ARG A 22 6.63 -3.56 -14.81
CA ARG A 22 7.17 -4.79 -14.21
C ARG A 22 6.10 -5.86 -14.07
N THR A 23 4.95 -5.52 -13.48
CA THR A 23 3.84 -6.47 -13.31
C THR A 23 3.18 -6.82 -14.63
N ARG A 24 3.05 -5.88 -15.58
CA ARG A 24 2.55 -6.15 -16.92
C ARG A 24 3.42 -7.20 -17.63
N ASN A 25 4.74 -6.96 -17.69
CA ASN A 25 5.68 -7.85 -18.36
C ASN A 25 5.71 -9.22 -17.68
N TYR A 26 5.70 -9.25 -16.34
CA TYR A 26 5.67 -10.48 -15.56
C TYR A 26 4.45 -11.34 -15.91
N TYR A 27 3.23 -10.81 -15.77
CA TYR A 27 2.03 -11.60 -16.00
C TYR A 27 1.84 -11.97 -17.48
N LEU A 28 2.21 -11.10 -18.43
CA LEU A 28 2.22 -11.46 -19.85
C LEU A 28 3.19 -12.63 -20.12
N GLY A 29 4.40 -12.57 -19.55
CA GLY A 29 5.37 -13.65 -19.66
C GLY A 29 4.93 -14.94 -18.98
N LEU A 30 4.05 -14.88 -17.98
CA LEU A 30 3.40 -16.05 -17.37
C LEU A 30 2.18 -16.59 -18.14
N GLY A 31 1.81 -15.98 -19.28
CA GLY A 31 0.74 -16.47 -20.15
C GLY A 31 -0.64 -15.83 -19.92
N TYR A 32 -0.74 -14.80 -19.07
CA TYR A 32 -1.94 -13.97 -19.03
C TYR A 32 -2.05 -13.16 -20.32
N GLN A 33 -3.25 -13.03 -20.87
CA GLN A 33 -3.46 -12.35 -22.16
C GLN A 33 -3.82 -10.87 -22.01
N THR A 34 -4.50 -10.51 -20.93
CA THR A 34 -5.01 -9.16 -20.71
C THR A 34 -4.23 -8.51 -19.57
N PRO A 35 -3.43 -7.45 -19.85
CA PRO A 35 -2.83 -6.64 -18.81
C PRO A 35 -3.88 -6.05 -17.86
N TYR A 36 -3.49 -5.85 -16.61
CA TYR A 36 -4.34 -5.09 -15.69
C TYR A 36 -4.48 -3.64 -16.16
N VAL A 37 -5.71 -3.15 -16.19
CA VAL A 37 -6.02 -1.75 -16.53
C VAL A 37 -6.03 -0.95 -15.23
N TRP A 38 -5.05 -0.06 -15.10
CA TRP A 38 -4.92 0.80 -13.93
C TRP A 38 -5.92 1.96 -14.00
N ALA A 39 -6.50 2.34 -12.86
CA ALA A 39 -7.31 3.54 -12.75
C ALA A 39 -6.46 4.78 -13.04
N HIS A 40 -7.06 5.80 -13.65
CA HIS A 40 -6.41 7.08 -13.93
C HIS A 40 -7.48 8.16 -13.92
N TYR A 41 -7.43 9.05 -12.93
CA TYR A 41 -8.34 10.18 -12.83
C TYR A 41 -7.93 11.30 -13.79
N SER A 42 -8.90 11.88 -14.51
CA SER A 42 -8.70 13.15 -15.22
C SER A 42 -8.48 14.28 -14.20
N ASP A 43 -9.37 14.35 -13.22
CA ASP A 43 -9.41 15.35 -12.16
C ASP A 43 -9.32 14.65 -10.80
N VAL A 44 -8.50 15.20 -9.92
CA VAL A 44 -8.21 14.59 -8.62
C VAL A 44 -8.83 15.47 -7.53
N PRO A 45 -9.80 14.96 -6.75
CA PRO A 45 -10.36 15.67 -5.61
C PRO A 45 -9.27 16.09 -4.61
N PHE A 46 -9.40 17.29 -4.06
CA PHE A 46 -8.49 17.82 -3.05
C PHE A 46 -9.23 18.74 -2.10
N THR A 47 -9.28 18.35 -0.84
CA THR A 47 -9.85 19.10 0.26
C THR A 47 -8.70 19.60 1.16
N PRO A 48 -8.58 20.92 1.39
CA PRO A 48 -7.61 21.45 2.35
C PRO A 48 -8.01 21.10 3.78
N LEU A 49 -7.06 21.12 4.71
CA LEU A 49 -7.37 20.95 6.14
C LEU A 49 -8.30 22.07 6.61
N SER A 50 -9.38 21.69 7.29
CA SER A 50 -10.34 22.63 7.90
C SER A 50 -9.89 23.11 9.28
N LYS A 51 -8.93 22.42 9.90
CA LYS A 51 -8.36 22.73 11.22
C LYS A 51 -6.93 22.19 11.33
N ALA A 52 -6.19 22.70 12.31
CA ALA A 52 -4.85 22.23 12.61
C ALA A 52 -4.85 20.76 13.05
N LEU A 53 -3.80 20.01 12.72
CA LEU A 53 -3.73 18.57 13.03
C LEU A 53 -3.82 18.29 14.54
N ASN A 54 -3.27 19.15 15.39
CA ASN A 54 -3.40 19.06 16.85
C ASN A 54 -4.84 19.25 17.38
N GLN A 55 -5.80 19.55 16.50
CA GLN A 55 -7.25 19.61 16.76
C GLN A 55 -8.04 18.58 15.92
N ALA A 56 -7.34 17.68 15.22
CA ALA A 56 -7.92 16.72 14.29
C ALA A 56 -7.85 15.27 14.80
N VAL A 57 -8.94 14.54 14.59
CA VAL A 57 -9.03 13.08 14.76
C VAL A 57 -8.51 12.42 13.49
N LEU A 58 -7.41 11.67 13.61
CA LEU A 58 -6.76 10.99 12.50
C LEU A 58 -7.18 9.52 12.41
N ALA A 59 -7.61 9.08 11.24
CA ALA A 59 -7.86 7.68 10.93
C ALA A 59 -6.66 7.02 10.24
N LEU A 60 -6.47 5.73 10.50
CA LEU A 60 -5.61 4.86 9.69
C LEU A 60 -6.48 3.91 8.88
N VAL A 61 -6.26 3.85 7.57
CA VAL A 61 -6.84 2.83 6.70
C VAL A 61 -5.75 1.95 6.15
N THR A 62 -5.83 0.65 6.39
CA THR A 62 -4.83 -0.31 5.95
C THR A 62 -5.42 -1.31 4.96
N THR A 63 -4.55 -1.93 4.19
CA THR A 63 -4.87 -3.14 3.43
C THR A 63 -4.43 -4.41 4.14
N ALA A 64 -3.68 -4.30 5.24
CA ALA A 64 -3.26 -5.44 6.04
C ALA A 64 -4.47 -6.23 6.57
N VAL A 65 -4.24 -7.52 6.79
CA VAL A 65 -5.26 -8.53 7.08
C VAL A 65 -5.21 -8.88 8.56
N PRO A 66 -6.34 -8.91 9.29
CA PRO A 66 -6.39 -9.47 10.64
C PRO A 66 -5.95 -10.93 10.64
N PHE A 67 -5.02 -11.29 11.52
CA PHE A 67 -4.52 -12.65 11.63
C PHE A 67 -5.64 -13.62 12.03
N ASP A 68 -5.68 -14.76 11.36
CA ASP A 68 -6.62 -15.85 11.66
C ASP A 68 -5.90 -17.20 11.58
N ALA A 69 -5.62 -17.79 12.74
CA ALA A 69 -4.91 -19.06 12.84
C ALA A 69 -5.61 -20.21 12.09
N SER A 70 -6.93 -20.14 11.86
CA SER A 70 -7.68 -21.17 11.13
C SER A 70 -7.41 -21.17 9.63
N LYS A 71 -6.86 -20.07 9.09
CA LYS A 71 -6.60 -19.89 7.66
C LYS A 71 -5.19 -20.31 7.24
N GLY A 72 -4.41 -20.90 8.14
CA GLY A 72 -3.05 -21.39 7.85
C GLY A 72 -1.97 -20.30 7.94
N PRO A 73 -0.73 -20.60 7.47
CA PRO A 73 0.42 -19.71 7.65
C PRO A 73 0.23 -18.32 7.03
N GLN A 74 0.53 -17.28 7.81
CA GLN A 74 0.42 -15.85 7.44
C GLN A 74 1.61 -14.99 7.90
N GLY A 75 2.58 -15.60 8.56
CA GLY A 75 3.76 -14.93 9.11
C GLY A 75 4.95 -14.86 8.14
N PRO A 76 6.13 -14.49 8.64
CA PRO A 76 7.37 -14.44 7.87
C PRO A 76 7.65 -15.75 7.13
N ARG A 77 8.05 -15.66 5.87
CA ARG A 77 8.31 -16.81 4.97
C ARG A 77 7.09 -17.69 4.67
N ALA A 78 5.88 -17.30 5.10
CA ALA A 78 4.68 -18.01 4.69
C ALA A 78 4.48 -17.88 3.16
N PRO A 79 4.09 -18.96 2.47
CA PRO A 79 3.72 -18.89 1.07
C PRO A 79 2.50 -17.98 0.88
N TYR A 80 2.24 -17.55 -0.35
CA TYR A 80 1.01 -16.83 -0.65
C TYR A 80 -0.21 -17.68 -0.29
N ASN A 81 -1.12 -17.08 0.47
CA ASN A 81 -2.33 -17.72 0.94
C ASN A 81 -3.55 -16.84 0.62
N ALA A 82 -4.36 -17.25 -0.35
CA ALA A 82 -5.56 -16.51 -0.73
C ALA A 82 -6.67 -16.55 0.32
N ALA A 83 -6.70 -17.60 1.17
CA ALA A 83 -7.74 -17.78 2.18
C ALA A 83 -7.62 -16.74 3.31
N ALA A 84 -6.40 -16.32 3.63
CA ALA A 84 -6.11 -15.29 4.62
C ALA A 84 -6.82 -13.96 4.33
N LYS A 85 -7.05 -13.61 3.06
CA LYS A 85 -7.66 -12.33 2.67
C LYS A 85 -9.04 -12.10 3.30
N PHE A 86 -9.41 -10.84 3.36
CA PHE A 86 -10.74 -10.36 3.67
C PHE A 86 -11.36 -9.72 2.42
N TYR A 87 -12.69 -9.78 2.33
CA TYR A 87 -13.45 -9.37 1.13
C TYR A 87 -14.45 -8.26 1.41
N GLU A 88 -14.64 -7.88 2.67
CA GLU A 88 -15.52 -6.80 3.12
C GLU A 88 -14.72 -5.83 4.01
N PRO A 89 -15.00 -4.52 3.98
CA PRO A 89 -14.32 -3.59 4.88
C PRO A 89 -14.50 -3.95 6.35
N TYR A 90 -13.42 -3.94 7.12
CA TYR A 90 -13.46 -4.15 8.56
C TYR A 90 -13.17 -2.86 9.32
N SER A 91 -13.57 -2.83 10.59
CA SER A 91 -13.14 -1.84 11.57
C SER A 91 -12.79 -2.56 12.86
N GLN A 92 -11.63 -2.28 13.45
CA GLN A 92 -11.21 -2.85 14.73
C GLN A 92 -10.82 -1.73 15.70
N SER A 93 -11.08 -1.91 16.98
CA SER A 93 -10.76 -0.92 18.01
C SER A 93 -9.24 -0.74 18.13
N ILE A 94 -8.79 0.51 18.33
CA ILE A 94 -7.36 0.80 18.57
C ILE A 94 -6.86 0.35 19.96
N ASP A 95 -7.79 0.03 20.85
CA ASP A 95 -7.55 -0.44 22.22
C ASP A 95 -7.38 -1.97 22.29
N GLU A 96 -7.71 -2.69 21.22
CA GLU A 96 -7.50 -4.13 21.11
C GLU A 96 -6.08 -4.47 20.63
N GLU A 97 -5.67 -5.72 20.84
CA GLU A 97 -4.45 -6.24 20.24
C GLU A 97 -4.68 -6.45 18.74
N LEU A 98 -4.09 -5.57 17.92
CA LEU A 98 -4.23 -5.60 16.47
C LEU A 98 -3.10 -6.42 15.84
N ASP A 99 -3.31 -7.72 15.67
CA ASP A 99 -2.43 -8.57 14.87
C ASP A 99 -2.80 -8.48 13.38
N LEU A 100 -2.18 -7.53 12.67
CA LEU A 100 -2.36 -7.33 11.22
C LEU A 100 -1.15 -7.85 10.43
N ARG A 101 -1.41 -8.64 9.38
CA ARG A 101 -0.41 -9.27 8.51
C ARG A 101 -0.54 -8.82 7.06
N ILE A 102 0.56 -8.88 6.31
CA ILE A 102 0.56 -8.67 4.86
C ILE A 102 0.48 -10.02 4.13
N ALA A 103 -0.74 -10.48 3.83
CA ALA A 103 -0.98 -11.77 3.17
C ALA A 103 -1.23 -11.66 1.65
N HIS A 104 -1.08 -10.48 1.05
CA HIS A 104 -1.46 -10.23 -0.33
C HIS A 104 -0.50 -10.87 -1.34
N VAL A 105 -1.00 -11.20 -2.54
CA VAL A 105 -0.20 -11.90 -3.55
C VAL A 105 1.02 -11.09 -4.01
N GLY A 106 0.88 -9.77 -4.13
CA GLY A 106 1.87 -8.91 -4.77
C GLY A 106 2.81 -8.18 -3.82
N ILE A 107 2.89 -8.53 -2.53
CA ILE A 107 3.95 -8.00 -1.67
C ILE A 107 5.32 -8.52 -2.14
N ASP A 108 6.39 -7.79 -1.84
CA ASP A 108 7.76 -8.25 -2.11
C ASP A 108 8.19 -9.26 -1.05
N ARG A 109 7.72 -10.51 -1.15
CA ARG A 109 8.03 -11.57 -0.16
C ARG A 109 9.53 -11.84 0.04
N ARG A 110 10.38 -11.42 -0.89
CA ARG A 110 11.82 -11.65 -0.81
C ARG A 110 12.49 -10.62 0.07
N ASN A 111 12.11 -9.34 -0.06
CA ASN A 111 12.77 -8.24 0.63
C ASN A 111 11.95 -7.66 1.79
N ALA A 112 10.62 -7.67 1.70
CA ALA A 112 9.74 -7.15 2.74
C ALA A 112 9.98 -7.86 4.08
N ASN A 113 10.31 -7.09 5.13
CA ASN A 113 10.30 -7.62 6.49
C ASN A 113 8.84 -7.87 6.89
N MET A 114 8.53 -9.11 7.28
CA MET A 114 7.19 -9.55 7.71
C MET A 114 7.13 -9.85 9.22
N GLU A 115 8.14 -9.41 9.97
CA GLU A 115 8.28 -9.61 11.42
C GLU A 115 7.85 -8.36 12.20
N ASP A 116 8.20 -7.16 11.71
CA ASP A 116 7.87 -5.87 12.32
C ASP A 116 6.68 -5.21 11.64
N SER A 117 5.50 -5.30 12.26
CA SER A 117 4.25 -4.76 11.71
C SER A 117 4.23 -3.25 11.52
N ASN A 118 5.11 -2.52 12.20
CA ASN A 118 5.22 -1.07 12.02
C ASN A 118 5.72 -0.69 10.62
N CYS A 119 6.30 -1.62 9.87
CA CYS A 119 6.72 -1.40 8.49
C CYS A 119 5.54 -1.30 7.50
N TRP A 120 4.43 -2.00 7.76
CA TRP A 120 3.22 -1.98 6.91
C TRP A 120 1.99 -1.36 7.58
N PHE A 121 2.09 -1.05 8.87
CA PHE A 121 0.99 -0.47 9.63
C PHE A 121 1.54 0.38 10.78
N PRO A 122 1.76 1.69 10.58
CA PRO A 122 2.48 2.57 11.51
C PRO A 122 1.63 3.00 12.72
N LEU A 123 0.89 2.07 13.34
CA LEU A 123 0.01 2.38 14.48
C LEU A 123 0.80 2.97 15.66
N ASN A 124 1.99 2.44 15.96
CA ASN A 124 2.76 2.93 17.08
C ASN A 124 3.29 4.36 16.86
N ALA A 125 3.70 4.71 15.63
CA ALA A 125 4.07 6.08 15.29
C ALA A 125 2.86 7.02 15.39
N ALA A 126 1.68 6.55 14.95
CA ALA A 126 0.44 7.31 15.06
C ALA A 126 0.02 7.53 16.53
N LYS A 127 0.19 6.52 17.40
CA LYS A 127 -0.05 6.64 18.85
C LYS A 127 0.90 7.67 19.48
N ARG A 128 2.20 7.61 19.17
CA ARG A 128 3.18 8.61 19.64
C ARG A 128 2.90 10.03 19.13
N ALA A 129 2.39 10.17 17.91
CA ALA A 129 1.94 11.47 17.39
C ALA A 129 0.76 12.04 18.20
N ALA A 130 -0.17 11.20 18.65
CA ALA A 130 -1.24 11.64 19.55
C ALA A 130 -0.71 11.99 20.94
N GLU A 131 0.15 11.14 21.52
CA GLU A 131 0.75 11.36 22.85
C GLU A 131 1.57 12.65 22.93
N SER A 132 2.26 13.02 21.85
CA SER A 132 3.02 14.27 21.75
C SER A 132 2.17 15.51 21.41
N GLY A 133 0.86 15.35 21.19
CA GLY A 133 -0.05 16.43 20.81
C GLY A 133 0.13 16.91 19.37
N ARG A 134 0.86 16.16 18.53
CA ARG A 134 1.03 16.46 17.09
C ARG A 134 -0.29 16.32 16.34
N ILE A 135 -1.13 15.39 16.78
CA ILE A 135 -2.55 15.25 16.41
C ILE A 135 -3.41 15.31 17.68
N GLN A 136 -4.71 15.62 17.58
CA GLN A 136 -5.59 15.62 18.76
C GLN A 136 -5.74 14.21 19.32
N SER A 137 -6.11 13.25 18.46
CA SER A 137 -6.25 11.85 18.80
C SER A 137 -6.29 11.00 17.54
N LEU A 138 -6.16 9.68 17.72
CA LEU A 138 -6.56 8.73 16.70
C LEU A 138 -8.08 8.52 16.72
N SER A 139 -8.63 8.07 15.59
CA SER A 139 -9.96 7.50 15.54
C SER A 139 -10.07 6.29 16.48
N LYS A 140 -11.27 6.04 17.00
CA LYS A 140 -11.55 4.86 17.85
C LYS A 140 -11.27 3.55 17.14
N HIS A 141 -11.36 3.55 15.81
CA HIS A 141 -11.14 2.37 15.00
C HIS A 141 -10.07 2.60 13.93
N VAL A 142 -9.37 1.53 13.59
CA VAL A 142 -8.64 1.40 12.32
C VAL A 142 -9.56 0.73 11.30
N TYR A 143 -9.38 1.05 10.01
CA TYR A 143 -10.25 0.55 8.95
C TYR A 143 -9.47 -0.29 7.95
N GLY A 144 -10.06 -1.42 7.54
CA GLY A 144 -9.50 -2.31 6.52
C GLY A 144 -10.19 -2.11 5.19
N LEU A 145 -9.44 -1.84 4.13
CA LEU A 145 -9.95 -1.81 2.74
C LEU A 145 -9.58 -3.12 2.01
N PRO A 146 -10.56 -3.94 1.58
CA PRO A 146 -10.28 -5.15 0.82
C PRO A 146 -9.77 -4.81 -0.59
N THR A 147 -9.02 -5.73 -1.19
CA THR A 147 -8.37 -5.51 -2.50
C THR A 147 -8.80 -6.56 -3.52
N ASN A 148 -9.99 -6.36 -4.08
CA ASN A 148 -10.68 -7.32 -4.95
C ASN A 148 -10.49 -7.04 -6.46
N ARG A 149 -9.54 -6.18 -6.84
CA ARG A 149 -9.19 -5.80 -8.23
C ARG A 149 -10.34 -5.18 -9.05
N SER A 150 -11.46 -4.83 -8.43
CA SER A 150 -12.61 -4.18 -9.05
C SER A 150 -12.69 -2.72 -8.62
N GLN A 151 -12.32 -1.80 -9.52
CA GLN A 151 -12.38 -0.36 -9.28
C GLN A 151 -13.79 0.08 -8.91
N ARG A 152 -14.80 -0.43 -9.65
CA ARG A 152 -16.21 -0.17 -9.40
C ARG A 152 -16.63 -0.60 -8.01
N HIS A 153 -16.33 -1.83 -7.60
CA HIS A 153 -16.74 -2.32 -6.28
C HIS A 153 -16.09 -1.52 -5.15
N THR A 154 -14.81 -1.15 -5.30
CA THR A 154 -14.14 -0.28 -4.35
C THR A 154 -14.85 1.07 -4.20
N LEU A 155 -15.29 1.69 -5.29
CA LEU A 155 -15.95 3.00 -5.26
C LEU A 155 -17.44 2.95 -4.85
N GLU A 156 -18.18 1.93 -5.31
CA GLU A 156 -19.62 1.84 -5.12
C GLU A 156 -20.03 1.14 -3.82
N ILE A 157 -19.16 0.30 -3.25
CA ILE A 157 -19.46 -0.53 -2.08
C ILE A 157 -18.47 -0.25 -0.93
N ASP A 158 -17.17 -0.49 -1.14
CA ASP A 158 -16.19 -0.48 -0.05
C ASP A 158 -15.99 0.94 0.53
N ALA A 159 -15.80 1.94 -0.34
CA ALA A 159 -15.53 3.31 0.07
C ALA A 159 -16.70 3.98 0.81
N PRO A 160 -17.98 3.85 0.37
CA PRO A 160 -19.13 4.32 1.14
C PRO A 160 -19.22 3.71 2.55
N LEU A 161 -18.92 2.41 2.69
CA LEU A 161 -18.95 1.73 4.00
C LEU A 161 -17.86 2.27 4.93
N ILE A 162 -16.64 2.48 4.43
CA ILE A 162 -15.55 3.08 5.21
C ILE A 162 -15.89 4.52 5.60
N LEU A 163 -16.37 5.34 4.67
CA LEU A 163 -16.77 6.73 4.94
C LEU A 163 -17.85 6.81 6.03
N SER A 164 -18.85 5.92 5.98
CA SER A 164 -19.90 5.85 7.01
C SER A 164 -19.32 5.63 8.41
N LYS A 165 -18.37 4.67 8.55
CA LYS A 165 -17.70 4.38 9.82
C LYS A 165 -16.83 5.55 10.28
N MET A 166 -16.07 6.17 9.38
CA MET A 166 -15.27 7.36 9.67
C MET A 166 -16.11 8.54 10.17
N ARG A 167 -17.30 8.76 9.59
CA ARG A 167 -18.22 9.80 10.05
C ARG A 167 -18.76 9.52 11.45
N LEU A 168 -19.07 8.26 11.77
CA LEU A 168 -19.49 7.85 13.11
C LEU A 168 -18.39 8.12 14.15
N ASP A 169 -17.13 7.89 13.78
CA ASP A 169 -15.97 8.15 14.63
C ASP A 169 -15.49 9.60 14.61
N LYS A 170 -16.16 10.48 13.86
CA LYS A 170 -15.82 11.91 13.70
C LYS A 170 -14.39 12.13 13.21
N VAL A 171 -13.96 11.30 12.26
CA VAL A 171 -12.67 11.41 11.59
C VAL A 171 -12.59 12.72 10.81
N ASP A 172 -11.48 13.42 10.97
CA ASP A 172 -11.21 14.67 10.27
C ASP A 172 -10.21 14.49 9.13
N VAL A 173 -9.24 13.60 9.29
CA VAL A 173 -8.19 13.31 8.29
C VAL A 173 -7.86 11.82 8.28
N ALA A 174 -7.36 11.29 7.15
CA ALA A 174 -6.98 9.89 7.05
C ALA A 174 -5.58 9.68 6.45
N VAL A 175 -4.84 8.72 7.02
CA VAL A 175 -3.62 8.16 6.45
C VAL A 175 -3.95 6.78 5.89
N LEU A 176 -3.58 6.56 4.62
CA LEU A 176 -3.92 5.36 3.84
C LEU A 176 -2.65 4.55 3.56
N ILE A 177 -2.65 3.27 3.94
CA ILE A 177 -1.45 2.40 3.94
C ILE A 177 -1.64 1.17 3.04
N PRO A 178 -1.24 1.27 1.75
CA PRO A 178 -1.24 0.15 0.81
C PRO A 178 0.02 -0.74 0.90
N ASN A 179 -0.16 -2.06 0.77
CA ASN A 179 0.94 -3.02 0.94
C ASN A 179 1.39 -3.73 -0.35
N CYS A 180 0.63 -3.64 -1.44
CA CYS A 180 0.85 -4.36 -2.70
C CYS A 180 0.42 -3.51 -3.92
N PRO A 181 0.70 -3.89 -5.18
CA PRO A 181 0.37 -3.06 -6.34
C PRO A 181 -1.12 -2.72 -6.43
N ILE A 182 -2.00 -3.72 -6.32
CA ILE A 182 -3.46 -3.51 -6.35
C ILE A 182 -3.92 -2.69 -5.14
N CYS A 183 -3.27 -2.88 -4.00
CA CYS A 183 -3.55 -2.15 -2.77
C CYS A 183 -3.31 -0.64 -2.95
N HIS A 184 -2.24 -0.27 -3.66
CA HIS A 184 -1.93 1.14 -3.96
C HIS A 184 -3.04 1.75 -4.81
N GLN A 185 -3.55 1.05 -5.82
CA GLN A 185 -4.69 1.54 -6.60
C GLN A 185 -5.97 1.62 -5.74
N SER A 186 -6.32 0.57 -4.98
CA SER A 186 -7.52 0.59 -4.15
C SER A 186 -7.51 1.72 -3.13
N GLN A 187 -6.37 1.97 -2.46
CA GLN A 187 -6.21 3.10 -1.56
C GLN A 187 -6.21 4.45 -2.31
N SER A 188 -5.70 4.52 -3.54
CA SER A 188 -5.79 5.72 -4.38
C SER A 188 -7.24 6.09 -4.74
N LEU A 189 -8.06 5.09 -5.05
CA LEU A 189 -9.50 5.27 -5.28
C LEU A 189 -10.22 5.74 -4.01
N LEU A 190 -9.90 5.12 -2.86
CA LEU A 190 -10.45 5.53 -1.58
C LEU A 190 -10.03 6.96 -1.21
N ALA A 191 -8.78 7.34 -1.48
CA ALA A 191 -8.27 8.69 -1.23
C ALA A 191 -9.13 9.75 -1.94
N GLY A 192 -9.32 9.59 -3.26
CA GLY A 192 -10.16 10.50 -4.05
C GLY A 192 -11.60 10.55 -3.53
N TYR A 193 -12.19 9.40 -3.21
CA TYR A 193 -13.55 9.31 -2.67
C TYR A 193 -13.71 10.03 -1.33
N LEU A 194 -12.77 9.84 -0.40
CA LEU A 194 -12.80 10.49 0.92
C LEU A 194 -12.60 12.00 0.81
N GLU A 195 -11.75 12.46 -0.10
CA GLU A 195 -11.50 13.89 -0.31
C GLU A 195 -12.69 14.59 -0.93
N GLU A 196 -13.37 13.96 -1.89
CA GLU A 196 -14.65 14.46 -2.42
C GLU A 196 -15.72 14.54 -1.32
N ALA A 197 -15.67 13.64 -0.34
CA ALA A 197 -16.53 13.65 0.84
C ALA A 197 -16.08 14.60 1.97
N GLY A 198 -14.99 15.36 1.75
CA GLY A 198 -14.48 16.37 2.68
C GLY A 198 -13.52 15.88 3.77
N ILE A 199 -12.95 14.67 3.64
CA ILE A 199 -11.92 14.14 4.55
C ILE A 199 -10.56 14.20 3.84
N PRO A 200 -9.65 15.13 4.20
CA PRO A 200 -8.29 15.15 3.68
C PRO A 200 -7.54 13.85 3.94
N THR A 201 -6.80 13.40 2.93
CA THR A 201 -6.09 12.13 2.95
C THR A 201 -4.63 12.27 2.53
N VAL A 202 -3.80 11.34 3.00
CA VAL A 202 -2.45 11.10 2.51
C VAL A 202 -2.20 9.60 2.37
N ILE A 203 -1.58 9.20 1.27
CA ILE A 203 -1.14 7.81 1.06
C ILE A 203 0.31 7.68 1.51
N MET A 204 0.63 6.68 2.33
CA MET A 204 2.00 6.26 2.64
C MET A 204 2.30 4.95 1.90
N GLY A 205 3.01 5.03 0.76
CA GLY A 205 3.13 3.89 -0.16
C GLY A 205 4.49 3.80 -0.86
N ALA A 206 4.73 2.65 -1.48
CA ALA A 206 5.97 2.32 -2.19
C ALA A 206 5.79 2.19 -3.72
N ALA A 207 4.58 1.98 -4.24
CA ALA A 207 4.37 1.89 -5.68
C ALA A 207 4.20 3.26 -6.33
N LYS A 208 5.31 3.96 -6.56
CA LYS A 208 5.29 5.35 -7.04
C LYS A 208 4.47 5.53 -8.32
N ASP A 209 4.79 4.76 -9.35
CA ASP A 209 4.17 4.87 -10.66
C ASP A 209 2.66 4.54 -10.63
N ILE A 210 2.23 3.57 -9.83
CA ILE A 210 0.81 3.22 -9.66
C ILE A 210 0.03 4.39 -9.04
N VAL A 211 0.55 4.97 -7.96
CA VAL A 211 -0.14 6.03 -7.23
C VAL A 211 -0.17 7.33 -8.05
N GLU A 212 0.97 7.71 -8.64
CA GLU A 212 1.05 8.92 -9.48
C GLU A 212 0.21 8.78 -10.76
N TYR A 213 0.21 7.60 -11.39
CA TYR A 213 -0.65 7.32 -12.54
C TYR A 213 -2.13 7.37 -12.19
N CYS A 214 -2.53 6.82 -11.04
CA CYS A 214 -3.93 6.91 -10.60
C CYS A 214 -4.36 8.37 -10.42
N GLY A 215 -3.47 9.21 -9.89
CA GLY A 215 -3.77 10.59 -9.51
C GLY A 215 -4.41 10.63 -8.14
N VAL A 216 -3.69 11.16 -7.15
CA VAL A 216 -4.12 11.20 -5.75
C VAL A 216 -3.91 12.57 -5.14
N PRO A 217 -4.62 12.93 -4.06
CA PRO A 217 -4.49 14.25 -3.46
C PRO A 217 -3.08 14.49 -2.92
N ARG A 218 -2.58 13.55 -2.11
CA ARG A 218 -1.29 13.63 -1.42
C ARG A 218 -0.66 12.24 -1.32
N PHE A 219 0.63 12.15 -1.61
CA PHE A 219 1.37 10.90 -1.57
C PHE A 219 2.76 11.06 -0.94
N LEU A 220 2.99 10.35 0.16
CA LEU A 220 4.33 10.09 0.68
C LEU A 220 4.85 8.78 0.06
N PHE A 221 5.82 8.93 -0.84
CA PHE A 221 6.50 7.83 -1.51
C PHE A 221 7.72 7.37 -0.70
N SER A 222 7.74 6.10 -0.29
CA SER A 222 8.91 5.44 0.28
C SER A 222 9.47 4.42 -0.71
N ASP A 223 10.73 4.59 -1.14
CA ASP A 223 11.40 3.65 -2.05
C ASP A 223 11.92 2.40 -1.31
N LEU A 224 10.96 1.68 -0.71
CA LEU A 224 11.14 0.49 0.11
C LEU A 224 10.39 -0.69 -0.52
N PRO A 225 10.67 -1.96 -0.13
CA PRO A 225 9.95 -3.11 -0.64
C PRO A 225 8.43 -2.98 -0.47
N LEU A 226 7.67 -3.51 -1.44
CA LEU A 226 6.21 -3.56 -1.34
C LEU A 226 5.80 -4.38 -0.11
N GLY A 227 5.14 -3.72 0.84
CA GLY A 227 4.82 -4.28 2.15
C GLY A 227 5.59 -3.64 3.29
N ASN A 228 6.50 -2.68 3.04
CA ASN A 228 7.25 -2.01 4.11
C ASN A 228 7.31 -0.48 3.90
N ALA A 229 6.27 0.11 3.30
CA ALA A 229 6.28 1.52 2.90
C ALA A 229 6.30 2.50 4.10
N ALA A 230 5.98 2.05 5.31
CA ALA A 230 5.82 2.95 6.45
C ALA A 230 7.13 3.22 7.21
N ALA A 231 8.06 2.27 7.26
CA ALA A 231 9.28 2.38 8.06
C ALA A 231 10.34 1.34 7.68
N LEU A 232 11.57 1.55 8.17
CA LEU A 232 12.61 0.51 8.21
C LEU A 232 12.37 -0.44 9.40
N PRO A 233 12.66 -1.75 9.25
CA PRO A 233 12.47 -2.73 10.31
C PRO A 233 13.36 -2.44 11.50
N ASP A 234 12.84 -2.69 12.71
CA ASP A 234 13.55 -2.54 13.99
C ASP A 234 14.14 -1.13 14.18
N HIS A 235 13.55 -0.12 13.53
CA HIS A 235 14.06 1.25 13.54
C HIS A 235 12.96 2.26 13.92
N PRO A 236 12.62 2.39 15.21
CA PRO A 236 11.53 3.27 15.68
C PRO A 236 11.61 4.71 15.19
N GLN A 237 12.81 5.29 15.09
CA GLN A 237 13.00 6.67 14.62
C GLN A 237 12.58 6.84 13.14
N SER A 238 12.65 5.77 12.34
CA SER A 238 12.21 5.81 10.94
C SER A 238 10.69 5.81 10.85
N GLN A 239 10.02 5.10 11.78
CA GLN A 239 8.55 5.10 11.90
C GLN A 239 8.05 6.53 12.18
N ASP A 240 8.64 7.19 13.18
CA ASP A 240 8.24 8.54 13.59
C ASP A 240 8.56 9.58 12.52
N ALA A 241 9.77 9.54 11.97
CA ALA A 241 10.18 10.49 10.94
C ALA A 241 9.33 10.38 9.67
N ASN A 242 9.03 9.16 9.22
CA ASN A 242 8.25 8.96 8.01
C ASN A 242 6.76 9.29 8.22
N PHE A 243 6.20 8.94 9.38
CA PHE A 243 4.83 9.33 9.72
C PHE A 243 4.70 10.86 9.82
N GLU A 244 5.67 11.57 10.42
CA GLU A 244 5.70 13.03 10.46
C GLU A 244 5.75 13.65 9.05
N LEU A 245 6.47 13.07 8.09
CA LEU A 245 6.43 13.54 6.69
C LEU A 245 5.03 13.44 6.08
N ALA A 246 4.27 12.38 6.41
CA ALA A 246 2.88 12.25 5.97
C ALA A 246 1.99 13.34 6.59
N LEU A 247 2.18 13.66 7.87
CA LEU A 247 1.46 14.75 8.55
C LEU A 247 1.80 16.12 7.95
N ARG A 248 3.08 16.38 7.66
CA ARG A 248 3.51 17.61 6.97
C ARG A 248 2.90 17.71 5.58
N LEU A 249 2.75 16.59 4.87
CA LEU A 249 2.14 16.58 3.55
C LEU A 249 0.63 16.90 3.64
N LEU A 250 -0.07 16.39 4.66
CA LEU A 250 -1.47 16.77 4.94
C LEU A 250 -1.61 18.29 5.10
N GLU A 251 -0.70 18.93 5.83
CA GLU A 251 -0.71 20.38 6.10
C GLU A 251 -0.24 21.24 4.92
N GLY A 252 0.80 20.79 4.21
CA GLY A 252 1.59 21.65 3.31
C GLY A 252 1.45 21.37 1.82
N ALA A 253 0.69 20.34 1.40
CA ALA A 253 0.50 20.05 -0.01
C ALA A 253 -0.16 21.25 -0.74
N PRO A 254 0.46 21.79 -1.82
CA PRO A 254 -0.08 22.96 -2.52
C PRO A 254 -1.32 22.65 -3.37
N GLY A 255 -1.64 21.38 -3.60
CA GLY A 255 -2.80 20.95 -4.38
C GLY A 255 -2.81 19.43 -4.64
N PRO A 256 -3.75 18.93 -5.46
CA PRO A 256 -3.79 17.52 -5.84
C PRO A 256 -2.51 17.11 -6.58
N ARG A 257 -2.24 15.80 -6.60
CA ARG A 257 -1.04 15.19 -7.23
C ARG A 257 0.27 15.63 -6.60
N THR A 258 0.27 16.01 -5.32
CA THR A 258 1.50 16.31 -4.59
C THR A 258 2.14 15.01 -4.10
N THR A 259 3.31 14.68 -4.64
CA THR A 259 4.18 13.61 -4.12
C THR A 259 5.35 14.21 -3.32
N MET A 260 5.59 13.65 -2.13
CA MET A 260 6.82 13.84 -1.36
C MET A 260 7.58 12.52 -1.31
N GLN A 261 8.88 12.54 -1.58
CA GLN A 261 9.74 11.37 -1.41
C GLN A 261 10.30 11.32 0.00
N SER A 262 10.11 10.17 0.66
CA SER A 262 10.75 9.84 1.92
C SER A 262 12.27 9.71 1.72
N PRO A 263 13.10 10.21 2.66
CA PRO A 263 14.56 10.07 2.60
C PRO A 263 15.04 8.69 3.07
N LEU A 264 14.14 7.80 3.51
CA LEU A 264 14.53 6.47 3.96
C LEU A 264 15.11 5.65 2.81
N VAL A 265 16.24 4.99 3.08
CA VAL A 265 16.93 4.11 2.14
C VAL A 265 16.84 2.68 2.66
N TRP A 266 16.25 1.78 1.87
CA TRP A 266 16.13 0.36 2.25
C TRP A 266 17.50 -0.33 2.36
N SER A 267 18.35 -0.13 1.35
CA SER A 267 19.66 -0.75 1.20
C SER A 267 20.56 0.16 0.37
N LEU A 268 21.85 0.19 0.71
CA LEU A 268 22.86 0.90 -0.09
C LEU A 268 23.10 0.23 -1.45
N ASP A 269 22.87 -1.08 -1.55
CA ASP A 269 22.84 -1.78 -2.83
C ASP A 269 21.39 -1.79 -3.34
N PRO A 270 21.06 -1.07 -4.44
CA PRO A 270 19.71 -1.03 -4.96
C PRO A 270 19.33 -2.26 -5.79
N SER A 271 20.21 -3.28 -5.90
CA SER A 271 19.95 -4.49 -6.68
C SER A 271 18.72 -5.29 -6.22
N TRP A 272 18.28 -5.11 -4.97
CA TRP A 272 17.03 -5.70 -4.44
C TRP A 272 15.80 -5.34 -5.30
N LYS A 273 15.79 -4.15 -5.92
CA LYS A 273 14.71 -3.68 -6.81
C LYS A 273 14.52 -4.60 -8.03
N LEU A 274 15.57 -5.31 -8.43
CA LEU A 274 15.54 -6.26 -9.54
C LEU A 274 14.84 -7.57 -9.19
N ASP A 275 14.61 -7.86 -7.91
CA ASP A 275 14.04 -9.14 -7.48
C ASP A 275 12.52 -9.22 -7.65
N TYR A 276 11.84 -8.07 -7.65
CA TYR A 276 10.40 -8.04 -7.68
C TYR A 276 9.85 -8.34 -9.09
N SER A 277 9.17 -9.49 -9.23
CA SER A 277 8.42 -9.87 -10.45
C SER A 277 9.21 -9.67 -11.75
N ASN A 278 10.50 -10.01 -11.74
CA ASN A 278 11.41 -9.76 -12.84
C ASN A 278 11.76 -11.06 -13.58
N LEU A 279 11.21 -11.24 -14.77
CA LEU A 279 11.46 -12.44 -15.58
C LEU A 279 12.93 -12.58 -16.00
N ASP A 280 13.64 -11.45 -16.18
CA ASP A 280 15.06 -11.47 -16.58
C ASP A 280 15.98 -12.06 -15.50
N ARG A 281 15.45 -12.30 -14.29
CA ARG A 281 16.15 -12.89 -13.15
C ARG A 281 15.75 -14.35 -12.90
N LEU A 282 14.89 -14.91 -13.74
CA LEU A 282 14.40 -16.29 -13.62
C LEU A 282 14.97 -17.16 -14.74
N SER A 283 15.28 -18.40 -14.39
CA SER A 283 15.63 -19.45 -15.36
C SER A 283 14.41 -19.85 -16.21
N PRO A 284 14.63 -20.43 -17.41
CA PRO A 284 13.55 -20.98 -18.22
C PRO A 284 12.68 -22.01 -17.46
N GLU A 285 13.30 -22.81 -16.59
CA GLU A 285 12.63 -23.82 -15.77
C GLU A 285 11.71 -23.17 -14.72
N GLU A 286 12.18 -22.11 -14.04
CA GLU A 286 11.37 -21.35 -13.08
C GLU A 286 10.18 -20.67 -13.78
N ILE A 287 10.40 -20.08 -14.96
CA ILE A 287 9.33 -19.47 -15.75
C ILE A 287 8.28 -20.52 -16.15
N LEU A 288 8.72 -21.71 -16.58
CA LEU A 288 7.80 -22.79 -16.94
C LEU A 288 6.95 -23.21 -15.73
N HIS A 289 7.58 -23.39 -14.56
CA HIS A 289 6.87 -23.74 -13.34
C HIS A 289 5.82 -22.68 -12.97
N LEU A 290 6.19 -21.41 -12.98
CA LEU A 290 5.27 -20.31 -12.68
C LEU A 290 4.11 -20.20 -13.68
N ARG A 291 4.34 -20.54 -14.97
CA ARG A 291 3.26 -20.62 -15.97
C ARG A 291 2.27 -21.73 -15.65
N GLU A 292 2.75 -22.90 -15.23
CA GLU A 292 1.89 -24.00 -14.83
C GLU A 292 1.06 -23.65 -13.58
N GLU A 293 1.67 -22.99 -12.59
CA GLU A 293 0.96 -22.48 -11.41
C GLU A 293 -0.10 -21.43 -11.78
N ALA A 294 0.24 -20.49 -12.65
CA ALA A 294 -0.67 -19.47 -13.14
C ALA A 294 -1.86 -20.08 -13.88
N GLU A 295 -1.63 -21.10 -14.72
CA GLU A 295 -2.69 -21.78 -15.45
C GLU A 295 -3.60 -22.58 -14.52
N LYS A 296 -3.03 -23.29 -13.53
CA LYS A 296 -3.83 -23.95 -12.48
C LYS A 296 -4.71 -22.95 -11.75
N ALA A 297 -4.15 -21.81 -11.34
CA ALA A 297 -4.91 -20.77 -10.66
C ALA A 297 -6.01 -20.17 -11.55
N ARG A 298 -5.77 -20.01 -12.86
CA ARG A 298 -6.76 -19.54 -13.83
C ARG A 298 -7.93 -20.52 -13.97
N ILE A 299 -7.64 -21.82 -14.08
CA ILE A 299 -8.65 -22.88 -14.14
C ILE A 299 -9.49 -22.88 -12.86
N THR A 300 -8.84 -22.88 -11.69
CA THR A 300 -9.55 -22.84 -10.39
C THR A 300 -10.45 -21.60 -10.26
N ALA A 301 -9.95 -20.41 -10.63
CA ALA A 301 -10.74 -19.19 -10.58
C ALA A 301 -11.93 -19.20 -11.54
N ARG A 302 -11.77 -19.77 -12.74
CA ARG A 302 -12.86 -19.97 -13.70
C ARG A 302 -13.92 -20.91 -13.13
N ASP A 303 -13.51 -22.04 -12.56
CA ASP A 303 -14.43 -23.05 -12.01
C ASP A 303 -15.20 -22.50 -10.80
N MET A 304 -14.56 -21.69 -9.96
CA MET A 304 -15.22 -20.98 -8.86
C MET A 304 -16.27 -19.98 -9.37
N ARG A 305 -15.96 -19.21 -10.43
CA ARG A 305 -16.92 -18.28 -11.05
C ARG A 305 -18.13 -19.03 -11.63
N VAL A 306 -17.91 -20.09 -12.40
CA VAL A 306 -19.01 -20.89 -12.99
C VAL A 306 -19.94 -21.44 -11.90
N LYS A 307 -19.39 -21.86 -10.75
CA LYS A 307 -20.17 -22.33 -9.60
C LYS A 307 -20.91 -21.22 -8.85
N SER A 308 -20.39 -19.99 -8.84
CA SER A 308 -20.93 -18.91 -8.02
C SER A 308 -21.92 -18.00 -8.74
N VAL A 309 -21.83 -17.85 -10.08
CA VAL A 309 -22.70 -16.94 -10.85
C VAL A 309 -23.65 -17.62 -11.81
N GLY A 310 -23.59 -18.95 -11.98
CA GLY A 310 -24.24 -19.62 -13.10
C GLY A 310 -23.55 -19.25 -14.42
N ALA A 311 -23.63 -20.15 -15.40
CA ALA A 311 -22.93 -20.02 -16.68
C ALA A 311 -23.26 -18.72 -17.44
#